data_AF-A0A3D5HLL6-F1
#
_entry.id   AF-A0A3D5HLL6-F1
#
_cell.length_a   1.000
_cell.length_b   1.000
_cell.length_c   1.000
_cell.angle_alpha   90.00
_cell.angle_beta   90.00
_cell.angle_gamma   90.00
#
_symmetry.space_group_name_H-M   'P 1'
#
loop_
_entity.id
_entity.type
_entity.pdbx_description
1 polymer ?
#
loop_
_entity_poly.entity_id
_entity_poly.type
_entity_poly.pdbx_seq_one_letter_code
_entity_poly.pdbx_strand_id
1 'polypeptide(L)'
;TAVGRKQIKETHYGEDMGGFEDWTFPYDGYAVNGNRIITHWWNRGPGKRPDGSFYQTPGVSFITYAGNGMFSHQHDFFDLAHQMKLCDDLEEAGLLNARLKEIWVKPMKAKLVEMLTSNMD
;
A
#
# COMPACT_ATOMS: atom_id res chain seq x y z
N THR A 1 -11.62 -1.66 8.52
CA THR A 1 -11.56 -0.21 8.79
C THR A 1 -11.17 0.01 10.24
N ALA A 2 -10.10 0.77 10.49
CA ALA A 2 -9.69 1.16 11.84
C ALA A 2 -10.35 2.50 12.24
N VAL A 3 -10.85 2.61 13.47
CA VAL A 3 -11.55 3.79 14.00
C VAL A 3 -10.82 4.33 15.22
N GLY A 4 -10.48 5.61 15.17
CA GLY A 4 -9.79 6.31 16.27
C GLY A 4 -8.27 6.09 16.27
N ARG A 5 -7.55 7.05 16.86
CA ARG A 5 -6.08 7.14 16.78
C ARG A 5 -5.37 5.91 17.35
N LYS A 6 -5.93 5.29 18.39
CA LYS A 6 -5.34 4.10 19.04
C LYS A 6 -5.33 2.91 18.07
N GLN A 7 -6.50 2.55 17.52
CA GLN A 7 -6.62 1.41 16.61
C GLN A 7 -5.80 1.62 15.33
N ILE A 8 -5.79 2.85 14.79
CA ILE A 8 -4.97 3.20 13.62
C ILE A 8 -3.48 2.97 13.90
N LYS A 9 -2.97 3.38 15.07
CA LYS A 9 -1.56 3.16 15.43
C LYS A 9 -1.21 1.69 15.57
N GLU A 10 -2.08 0.92 16.24
CA GLU A 10 -1.83 -0.50 16.52
C GLU A 10 -1.83 -1.35 15.24
N THR A 11 -2.67 -0.99 14.27
CA THR A 11 -2.77 -1.71 12.99
C THR A 11 -1.84 -1.11 11.94
N HIS A 12 -2.08 0.13 11.51
CA HIS A 12 -1.47 0.70 10.29
C HIS A 12 -0.05 1.27 10.49
N TYR A 13 0.41 1.45 11.73
CA TYR A 13 1.77 1.93 12.04
C TYR A 13 2.57 0.95 12.90
N GLY A 14 1.97 -0.18 13.27
CA GLY A 14 2.55 -1.21 14.12
C GLY A 14 3.02 -2.42 13.32
N GLU A 15 2.43 -3.58 13.59
CA GLU A 15 2.84 -4.85 12.99
C GLU A 15 2.66 -4.88 11.45
N ASP A 16 1.67 -4.15 10.91
CA ASP A 16 1.35 -4.17 9.47
C ASP A 16 2.40 -3.47 8.59
N MET A 17 3.28 -2.63 9.16
CA MET A 17 4.36 -1.96 8.42
C MET A 17 5.70 -2.70 8.51
N GLY A 18 5.75 -3.85 9.19
CA GLY A 18 6.96 -4.65 9.28
C GLY A 18 7.41 -5.13 7.90
N GLY A 19 8.65 -4.84 7.51
CA GLY A 19 9.19 -5.21 6.20
C GLY A 19 9.01 -4.15 5.09
N PHE A 20 8.33 -3.02 5.37
CA PHE A 20 8.21 -1.88 4.46
C PHE A 20 9.25 -0.77 4.73
N GLU A 21 10.30 -1.04 5.51
CA GLU A 21 11.22 0.00 6.00
C GLU A 21 11.97 0.74 4.87
N ASP A 22 12.25 0.05 3.77
CA ASP A 22 12.93 0.62 2.59
C ASP A 22 11.96 1.12 1.51
N TRP A 23 10.66 1.15 1.80
CA TRP A 23 9.64 1.66 0.87
C TRP A 23 9.45 3.17 1.03
N THR A 24 9.03 3.81 -0.05
CA THR A 24 8.65 5.23 -0.03
C THR A 24 7.29 5.42 -0.68
N PHE A 25 6.57 6.47 -0.24
CA PHE A 25 5.20 6.75 -0.70
C PHE A 25 5.06 8.16 -1.29
N PRO A 26 5.76 8.48 -2.40
CA PRO A 26 5.75 9.83 -2.95
C PRO A 26 4.39 10.16 -3.56
N TYR A 27 3.90 11.36 -3.25
CA TYR A 27 2.73 11.95 -3.92
C TYR A 27 3.12 12.45 -5.30
N ASP A 28 2.28 12.12 -6.27
CA ASP A 28 2.40 12.54 -7.66
C ASP A 28 1.48 13.75 -7.95
N GLY A 29 0.30 13.76 -7.34
CA GLY A 29 -0.64 14.86 -7.50
C GLY A 29 -1.81 14.78 -6.52
N TYR A 30 -2.63 15.83 -6.50
CA TYR A 30 -3.83 15.89 -5.67
C TYR A 30 -4.90 16.81 -6.29
N ALA A 31 -6.15 16.58 -5.89
CA ALA A 31 -7.29 17.43 -6.20
C ALA A 31 -8.07 17.74 -4.91
N VAL A 32 -8.58 18.97 -4.81
CA VAL A 32 -9.31 19.44 -3.62
C VAL A 32 -10.68 19.98 -4.04
N ASN A 33 -11.73 19.55 -3.33
CA ASN A 33 -13.08 20.09 -3.45
C ASN A 33 -13.66 20.31 -2.04
N GLY A 34 -13.58 21.55 -1.55
CA GLY A 34 -13.93 21.89 -0.17
C GLY A 34 -13.10 21.07 0.82
N ASN A 35 -13.76 20.31 1.70
CA ASN A 35 -13.09 19.46 2.67
C ASN A 35 -12.73 18.05 2.13
N ARG A 36 -12.95 17.78 0.83
CA ARG A 36 -12.59 16.49 0.21
C ARG A 36 -11.29 16.64 -0.55
N ILE A 37 -10.31 15.80 -0.21
CA ILE A 37 -9.01 15.75 -0.86
C ILE A 37 -8.86 14.37 -1.50
N ILE A 38 -8.44 14.33 -2.75
CA ILE A 38 -8.06 13.11 -3.46
C ILE A 38 -6.58 13.23 -3.80
N THR A 39 -5.78 12.20 -3.50
CA THR A 39 -4.34 12.19 -3.80
C THR A 39 -3.98 11.00 -4.66
N HIS A 40 -3.01 11.17 -5.56
CA HIS A 40 -2.31 10.11 -6.27
C HIS A 40 -0.93 9.94 -5.64
N TRP A 41 -0.57 8.71 -5.30
CA TRP A 41 0.70 8.36 -4.67
C TRP A 41 1.22 7.02 -5.21
N TRP A 42 2.50 6.74 -4.97
CA TRP A 42 3.15 5.50 -5.41
C TRP A 42 3.50 4.60 -4.24
N ASN A 43 3.19 3.32 -4.31
CA ASN A 43 3.81 2.26 -3.50
C ASN A 43 5.19 1.97 -4.11
N ARG A 44 6.25 2.68 -3.68
CA ARG A 44 7.58 2.52 -4.26
C ARG A 44 8.45 1.62 -3.40
N GLY A 45 8.77 0.44 -3.93
CA GLY A 45 9.71 -0.50 -3.36
C GLY A 45 11.18 -0.07 -3.54
N PRO A 46 12.11 -0.78 -2.89
CA PRO A 46 13.53 -0.44 -2.93
C PRO A 46 14.15 -0.62 -4.33
N GLY A 47 15.23 0.13 -4.58
CA GLY A 47 16.04 0.01 -5.78
C GLY A 47 15.41 0.54 -7.06
N LYS A 48 16.01 0.17 -8.20
CA LYS A 48 15.59 0.54 -9.55
C LYS A 48 15.66 -0.68 -10.46
N ARG A 49 14.80 -0.69 -11.47
CA ARG A 49 14.84 -1.64 -12.58
C ARG A 49 16.09 -1.42 -13.44
N PRO A 50 16.49 -2.40 -14.28
CA PRO A 50 17.64 -2.24 -15.19
C PRO A 50 17.56 -1.03 -16.12
N ASP A 51 16.34 -0.61 -16.48
CA ASP A 51 16.08 0.58 -17.30
C ASP A 51 16.13 1.91 -16.51
N GLY A 52 16.40 1.86 -15.21
CA GLY A 52 16.48 3.01 -14.31
C GLY A 52 15.15 3.49 -13.72
N SER A 53 14.02 2.88 -14.10
CA SER A 53 12.70 3.16 -13.51
C SER A 53 12.56 2.55 -12.11
N PHE A 54 11.57 3.02 -11.33
CA PHE A 54 11.32 2.50 -9.98
C PHE A 54 10.42 1.26 -10.00
N TYR A 55 10.63 0.37 -9.02
CA TYR A 55 9.66 -0.66 -8.66
C TYR A 55 8.49 0.01 -7.93
N GLN A 56 7.37 0.27 -8.62
CA GLN A 56 6.24 0.93 -7.99
C GLN A 56 4.88 0.61 -8.62
N THR A 57 3.82 0.75 -7.83
CA THR A 57 2.41 0.68 -8.27
C THR A 57 1.66 1.92 -7.78
N PRO A 58 0.64 2.39 -8.51
CA PRO A 58 -0.11 3.59 -8.12
C PRO A 58 -1.14 3.27 -7.02
N GLY A 59 -1.45 4.29 -6.22
CA GLY A 59 -2.51 4.29 -5.23
C GLY A 59 -3.23 5.63 -5.16
N VAL A 60 -4.44 5.62 -4.60
CA VAL A 60 -5.27 6.81 -4.41
C VAL A 60 -5.80 6.87 -2.99
N SER A 61 -5.76 8.06 -2.37
CA SER A 61 -6.39 8.29 -1.07
C SER A 61 -7.55 9.27 -1.19
N PHE A 62 -8.67 8.94 -0.54
CA PHE A 62 -9.79 9.85 -0.29
C PHE A 62 -9.72 10.34 1.16
N ILE A 63 -9.45 11.63 1.34
CA ILE A 63 -9.19 12.24 2.65
C ILE A 63 -10.24 13.31 2.94
N THR A 64 -10.75 13.34 4.17
CA THR A 64 -11.64 14.39 4.67
C THR A 64 -10.87 15.35 5.58
N TYR A 65 -10.71 16.60 5.14
CA TYR A 65 -10.09 17.66 5.92
C TYR A 65 -11.00 18.11 7.08
N ALA A 66 -10.40 18.29 8.25
CA ALA A 66 -11.09 18.60 9.50
C ALA A 66 -10.69 19.96 10.11
N GLY A 67 -9.98 20.79 9.36
CA GLY A 67 -9.44 22.07 9.85
C GLY A 67 -8.07 21.92 10.52
N ASN A 68 -7.39 23.05 10.73
CA ASN A 68 -6.10 23.14 11.43
C ASN A 68 -5.01 22.19 10.91
N GLY A 69 -4.99 21.91 9.60
CA GLY A 69 -4.01 20.97 9.01
C GLY A 69 -4.28 19.50 9.32
N MET A 70 -5.46 19.15 9.88
CA MET A 70 -5.80 17.79 10.30
C MET A 70 -6.83 17.15 9.38
N PHE A 71 -6.83 15.81 9.31
CA PHE A 71 -7.89 15.02 8.67
C PHE A 71 -8.74 14.28 9.72
N SER A 72 -9.99 13.99 9.39
CA SER A 72 -10.89 13.15 10.21
C SER A 72 -11.09 11.75 9.65
N HIS A 73 -10.83 11.56 8.36
CA HIS A 73 -10.97 10.29 7.67
C HIS A 73 -10.00 10.19 6.49
N GLN A 74 -9.45 9.00 6.26
CA GLN A 74 -8.67 8.65 5.08
C GLN A 74 -9.07 7.24 4.66
N HIS A 75 -9.24 7.05 3.35
CA HIS A 75 -9.51 5.75 2.76
C HIS A 75 -8.65 5.57 1.51
N ASP A 76 -7.83 4.53 1.54
CA ASP A 76 -6.82 4.25 0.51
C ASP A 76 -7.29 3.10 -0.38
N PHE A 77 -7.10 3.28 -1.69
CA PHE A 77 -7.27 2.23 -2.69
C PHE A 77 -5.97 2.04 -3.47
N PHE A 78 -5.62 0.79 -3.70
CA PHE A 78 -4.59 0.38 -4.62
C PHE A 78 -4.93 -1.03 -5.12
N ASP A 79 -4.36 -1.40 -6.26
CA ASP A 79 -4.61 -2.71 -6.85
C ASP A 79 -3.73 -3.77 -6.18
N LEU A 80 -4.38 -4.72 -5.52
CA LEU A 80 -3.67 -5.74 -4.75
C LEU A 80 -2.94 -6.75 -5.65
N ALA A 81 -3.47 -7.05 -6.84
CA ALA A 81 -2.82 -7.99 -7.77
C ALA A 81 -1.51 -7.39 -8.33
N HIS A 82 -1.54 -6.12 -8.74
CA HIS A 82 -0.34 -5.39 -9.15
C HIS A 82 0.67 -5.28 -8.00
N GLN A 83 0.19 -5.05 -6.78
CA GLN A 83 1.05 -5.01 -5.60
C GLN A 83 1.71 -6.37 -5.30
N MET A 84 0.99 -7.49 -5.46
CA MET A 84 1.57 -8.83 -5.35
C MET A 84 2.61 -9.09 -6.45
N LYS A 85 2.34 -8.66 -7.68
CA LYS A 85 3.31 -8.78 -8.79
C LYS A 85 4.56 -7.93 -8.54
N LEU A 86 4.41 -6.74 -7.96
CA LEU A 86 5.52 -5.89 -7.55
C LEU A 86 6.40 -6.59 -6.51
N CYS A 87 5.80 -7.30 -5.54
CA CYS A 87 6.57 -8.10 -4.59
C CYS A 87 7.34 -9.24 -5.27
N ASP A 88 6.77 -9.89 -6.29
CA ASP A 88 7.47 -10.92 -7.06
C ASP A 88 8.67 -10.36 -7.84
N ASP A 89 8.49 -9.19 -8.48
CA ASP A 89 9.58 -8.49 -9.17
C ASP A 89 10.72 -8.13 -8.21
N LEU A 90 10.38 -7.65 -7.02
CA LEU A 90 11.35 -7.31 -5.99
C LEU A 90 12.06 -8.57 -5.47
N GLU A 91 11.36 -9.69 -5.34
CA GLU A 91 11.96 -10.95 -4.92
C GLU A 91 12.97 -11.47 -5.96
N GLU A 92 12.58 -11.46 -7.23
CA GLU A 92 13.45 -11.85 -8.35
C GLU A 92 14.70 -10.97 -8.42
N ALA A 93 14.56 -9.68 -8.12
CA ALA A 93 15.67 -8.74 -8.05
C ALA A 93 16.52 -8.87 -6.76
N GLY A 94 16.15 -9.73 -5.80
CA GLY A 94 16.82 -9.86 -4.51
C GLY A 94 16.63 -8.66 -3.57
N LEU A 95 15.58 -7.88 -3.80
CA LEU A 95 15.27 -6.62 -3.11
C LEU A 95 14.07 -6.74 -2.14
N LEU A 96 13.30 -7.84 -2.20
CA LEU A 96 12.17 -8.03 -1.30
C LEU A 96 12.65 -8.36 0.13
N ASN A 97 12.13 -7.60 1.11
CA ASN A 97 12.39 -7.85 2.52
C ASN A 97 11.84 -9.23 2.94
N ALA A 98 12.68 -10.06 3.56
CA ALA A 98 12.31 -11.43 3.96
C ALA A 98 11.15 -11.47 4.95
N ARG A 99 11.07 -10.52 5.89
CA ARG A 99 9.96 -10.41 6.84
C ARG A 99 8.67 -10.05 6.11
N LEU A 100 8.71 -9.07 5.21
CA LEU A 100 7.55 -8.67 4.40
C LEU A 100 6.96 -9.86 3.63
N LYS A 101 7.84 -10.67 3.04
CA LYS A 101 7.45 -11.88 2.32
C LYS A 101 6.64 -12.84 3.18
N GLU A 102 7.12 -13.11 4.40
CA GLU A 102 6.48 -14.06 5.31
C GLU A 102 5.20 -13.53 5.95
N ILE A 103 5.21 -12.29 6.45
CA ILE A 103 4.08 -11.78 7.25
C ILE A 103 2.95 -11.24 6.38
N TRP A 104 3.21 -10.88 5.12
CA TRP A 104 2.23 -10.22 4.27
C TRP A 104 2.06 -10.86 2.90
N VAL A 105 3.14 -11.01 2.11
CA VAL A 105 3.02 -11.46 0.71
C VAL A 105 2.42 -12.87 0.62
N LYS A 106 2.98 -13.84 1.36
CA LYS A 106 2.49 -15.22 1.35
C LYS A 106 1.04 -15.34 1.87
N PRO A 107 0.69 -14.81 3.07
CA PRO A 107 -0.69 -14.85 3.55
C PRO A 107 -1.69 -14.17 2.61
N MET A 108 -1.32 -13.02 2.04
CA MET A 108 -2.21 -12.28 1.15
C MET A 108 -2.45 -13.03 -0.16
N LYS A 109 -1.41 -13.64 -0.75
CA LYS A 109 -1.57 -14.49 -1.93
C LYS A 109 -2.47 -15.68 -1.64
N ALA A 110 -2.28 -16.38 -0.52
CA ALA A 110 -3.15 -17.49 -0.13
C ALA A 110 -4.62 -17.06 -0.03
N LYS A 111 -4.88 -15.91 0.63
CA LYS A 111 -6.21 -15.32 0.72
C LYS A 111 -6.80 -14.96 -0.64
N LEU A 112 -6.02 -14.37 -1.54
CA LEU A 112 -6.45 -14.06 -2.90
C LEU A 112 -6.82 -15.32 -3.68
N VAL A 113 -6.01 -16.38 -3.61
CA VAL A 113 -6.33 -17.66 -4.24
C VAL A 113 -7.65 -18.22 -3.70
N GLU A 114 -7.84 -18.24 -2.37
CA GLU A 114 -9.08 -18.69 -1.75
C GLU A 114 -10.30 -17.88 -2.23
N MET A 115 -10.19 -16.54 -2.24
CA MET A 115 -11.26 -15.66 -2.69
C MET A 115 -11.61 -15.86 -4.16
N LEU A 116 -10.60 -16.01 -5.03
CA LEU A 116 -10.79 -16.10 -6.47
C LEU A 116 -11.22 -17.50 -6.94
N THR A 117 -10.91 -18.55 -6.16
CA THR A 117 -11.31 -19.92 -6.48
C THR A 117 -12.79 -20.17 -6.14
N SER A 118 -13.38 -19.37 -5.25
CA SER A 118 -14.82 -19.46 -4.96
C SER A 118 -15.63 -19.13 -6.22
N ASN A 119 -16.44 -20.08 -6.69
CA ASN A 119 -17.26 -20.01 -7.91
C ASN A 119 -16.48 -20.17 -9.24
N MET A 120 -15.38 -20.92 -9.24
CA MET A 120 -14.65 -21.33 -10.45
C MET A 120 -15.15 -22.64 -11.10
N ASP A 121 -16.36 -23.09 -10.76
CA ASP A 121 -17.00 -24.27 -11.37
C ASP A 121 -17.42 -24.04 -12.83
#